data_AF-A0A1Q5H0F1-F1
#
_entry.id   AF-A0A1Q5H0F1-F1
#
_cell.length_a   1.000
_cell.length_b   1.000
_cell.length_c   1.000
_cell.angle_alpha   90.00
_cell.angle_beta   90.00
_cell.angle_gamma   90.00
#
_symmetry.space_group_name_H-M   'P 1'
#
loop_
_entity.id
_entity.type
_entity.pdbx_description
1 polymer ?
#
loop_
_entity_poly.entity_id
_entity_poly.type
_entity_poly.pdbx_seq_one_letter_code
_entity_poly.pdbx_strand_id
1 'polypeptide(L)'
;MAARKSTPPAPEPPEPDVVDEDQVEAEERPAPTAVEVAYVEALRREREGYTRYGREDRVAAVEAELKRLGAPLERAVTRPPETA
;
A
#
# COMPACT_ATOMS: atom_id res chain seq x y z
N MET A 1 7.41 49.34 -54.54
CA MET A 1 8.21 48.35 -53.79
C MET A 1 7.91 48.56 -52.31
N ALA A 2 7.27 47.62 -51.64
CA ALA A 2 6.95 47.71 -50.20
C ALA A 2 7.56 46.51 -49.47
N ALA A 3 8.38 46.81 -48.46
CA ALA A 3 9.08 45.81 -47.65
C ALA A 3 8.10 45.00 -46.79
N ARG A 4 8.34 43.69 -46.77
CA ARG A 4 7.52 42.68 -46.10
C ARG A 4 7.82 42.73 -44.60
N LYS A 5 6.80 42.88 -43.75
CA LYS A 5 6.95 42.77 -42.30
C LYS A 5 7.15 41.28 -41.95
N SER A 6 8.35 40.91 -41.51
CA SER A 6 8.63 39.57 -40.99
C SER A 6 8.20 39.50 -39.53
N THR A 7 7.11 38.80 -39.26
CA THR A 7 6.74 38.35 -37.90
C THR A 7 7.71 37.23 -37.50
N PRO A 8 8.35 37.27 -36.32
CA PRO A 8 9.11 36.12 -35.85
C PRO A 8 8.13 34.96 -35.54
N PRO A 9 8.49 33.70 -35.82
CA PRO A 9 7.63 32.56 -35.48
C PRO A 9 7.41 32.53 -33.96
N ALA A 10 6.19 32.18 -33.55
CA ALA A 10 5.85 31.96 -32.15
C ALA A 10 6.79 30.88 -31.55
N PRO A 11 7.18 30.97 -30.27
CA PRO A 11 7.93 29.89 -29.63
C PRO A 11 7.08 28.62 -29.65
N GLU A 12 7.67 27.52 -30.12
CA GLU A 12 7.05 26.20 -30.06
C GLU A 12 6.73 25.87 -28.58
N PRO A 13 5.55 25.29 -28.28
CA PRO A 13 5.30 24.78 -26.94
C PRO A 13 6.35 23.69 -26.67
N PRO A 14 6.95 23.63 -25.47
CA PRO A 14 7.88 22.57 -25.15
C PRO A 14 7.14 21.24 -25.36
N GLU A 15 7.78 20.32 -26.09
CA GLU A 15 7.31 18.95 -26.23
C GLU A 15 7.08 18.37 -24.83
N PRO A 16 6.07 17.51 -24.62
CA PRO A 16 5.95 16.82 -23.35
C PRO A 16 7.22 15.99 -23.17
N ASP A 17 8.07 16.42 -22.24
CA ASP A 17 9.16 15.60 -21.71
C ASP A 17 8.57 14.23 -21.42
N VAL A 18 9.04 13.26 -22.19
CA VAL A 18 8.75 11.86 -22.00
C VAL A 18 9.22 11.57 -20.59
N VAL A 19 8.27 11.41 -19.66
CA VAL A 19 8.58 10.97 -18.30
C VAL A 19 9.03 9.53 -18.45
N ASP A 20 10.34 9.38 -18.52
CA ASP A 20 11.05 8.10 -18.51
C ASP A 20 10.57 7.28 -17.31
N GLU A 21 10.37 6.00 -17.58
CA GLU A 21 9.87 4.98 -16.67
C GLU A 21 10.81 4.84 -15.44
N ASP A 22 10.34 4.18 -14.38
CA ASP A 22 11.16 3.68 -13.24
C ASP A 22 11.21 4.49 -11.93
N GLN A 23 10.20 5.31 -11.63
CA GLN A 23 9.85 5.62 -10.24
C GLN A 23 8.63 4.80 -9.84
N VAL A 24 8.86 3.53 -9.55
CA VAL A 24 8.10 2.84 -8.51
C VAL A 24 8.38 3.58 -7.20
N GLU A 25 7.70 4.71 -7.02
CA GLU A 25 7.41 5.23 -5.69
C GLU A 25 6.93 4.03 -4.90
N ALA A 26 7.75 3.59 -3.94
CA ALA A 26 7.23 2.79 -2.85
C ALA A 26 6.14 3.68 -2.24
N GLU A 27 4.90 3.52 -2.69
CA GLU A 27 3.76 4.25 -2.16
C GLU A 27 3.78 3.99 -0.68
N GLU A 28 4.30 4.96 0.07
CA GLU A 28 4.27 5.00 1.50
C GLU A 28 2.80 5.09 1.83
N ARG A 29 2.17 3.91 2.00
CA ARG A 29 0.75 3.82 2.28
C ARG A 29 0.49 4.78 3.44
N PRO A 30 -0.47 5.71 3.30
CA PRO A 30 -0.73 6.68 4.34
C PRO A 30 -0.94 5.93 5.65
N ALA A 31 -0.48 6.53 6.75
CA ALA A 31 -0.61 5.93 8.08
C ALA A 31 -2.07 5.47 8.28
N PRO A 32 -2.28 4.24 8.81
CA PRO A 32 -3.61 3.68 8.92
C PRO A 32 -4.48 4.60 9.77
N THR A 33 -5.69 4.82 9.30
CA THR A 33 -6.70 5.61 9.99
C THR A 33 -7.09 4.94 11.30
N ALA A 34 -7.61 5.71 12.26
CA ALA A 34 -8.11 5.15 13.53
C ALA A 34 -9.20 4.07 13.31
N VAL A 35 -9.97 4.19 12.24
CA VAL A 35 -10.99 3.20 11.84
C VAL A 35 -10.34 1.90 11.39
N GLU A 36 -9.31 1.97 10.56
CA GLU A 36 -8.57 0.79 10.09
C GLU A 36 -7.86 0.07 11.24
N VAL A 37 -7.27 0.83 12.17
CA VAL A 37 -6.66 0.26 13.38
C VAL A 37 -7.70 -0.49 14.22
N ALA A 38 -8.86 0.15 14.50
CA ALA A 38 -9.94 -0.47 15.25
C ALA A 38 -10.49 -1.72 14.53
N TYR A 39 -10.55 -1.69 13.20
CA TYR A 39 -11.00 -2.82 12.39
C TYR A 39 -10.02 -4.00 12.46
N VAL A 40 -8.71 -3.74 12.34
CA VAL A 40 -7.67 -4.76 12.50
C VAL A 40 -7.71 -5.38 13.91
N GLU A 41 -7.93 -4.57 14.96
CA GLU A 41 -8.10 -5.09 16.32
C GLU A 41 -9.33 -5.99 16.46
N ALA A 42 -10.46 -5.60 15.85
CA ALA A 42 -11.68 -6.41 15.86
C ALA A 42 -11.45 -7.77 15.19
N LEU A 43 -10.81 -7.79 14.01
CA LEU A 43 -10.45 -9.01 13.31
C LEU A 43 -9.52 -9.90 14.15
N ARG A 44 -8.55 -9.32 14.86
CA ARG A 44 -7.68 -10.09 15.78
C ARG A 44 -8.47 -10.78 16.90
N ARG A 45 -9.46 -10.09 17.50
CA ARG A 45 -10.34 -10.67 18.53
C ARG A 45 -11.26 -11.76 17.96
N GLU A 46 -11.83 -11.53 16.79
CA GLU A 46 -12.66 -12.53 16.09
C GLU A 46 -11.88 -13.80 15.80
N ARG A 47 -10.65 -13.67 15.28
CA ARG A 47 -9.75 -14.80 15.04
C ARG A 47 -9.51 -15.61 16.32
N GLU A 48 -9.26 -14.95 17.43
CA GLU A 48 -9.04 -15.61 18.73
C GLU A 48 -10.30 -16.39 19.16
N GLY A 49 -11.47 -15.77 19.02
CA GLY A 49 -12.76 -16.42 19.27
C GLY A 49 -12.96 -17.65 18.39
N TYR A 50 -12.77 -17.53 17.07
CA TYR A 50 -12.92 -18.65 16.14
C TYR A 50 -11.91 -19.77 16.38
N THR A 51 -10.67 -19.42 16.73
CA THR A 51 -9.66 -20.40 17.14
C THR A 51 -10.11 -21.19 18.36
N ARG A 52 -10.62 -20.49 19.40
CA ARG A 52 -11.12 -21.13 20.64
C ARG A 52 -12.28 -22.10 20.38
N TYR A 53 -13.14 -21.81 19.42
CA TYR A 53 -14.29 -22.65 19.07
C TYR A 53 -14.02 -23.65 17.93
N GLY A 54 -12.78 -23.77 17.45
CA GLY A 54 -12.41 -24.69 16.36
C GLY A 54 -13.09 -24.37 15.02
N ARG A 55 -13.35 -23.10 14.74
CA ARG A 55 -13.97 -22.62 13.49
C ARG A 55 -12.88 -22.25 12.48
N GLU A 56 -12.17 -23.25 11.99
CA GLU A 56 -10.97 -23.10 11.13
C GLU A 56 -11.26 -22.36 9.81
N ASP A 57 -12.43 -22.58 9.23
CA ASP A 57 -12.93 -21.88 8.04
C ASP A 57 -13.02 -20.36 8.28
N ARG A 58 -13.52 -19.96 9.45
CA ARG A 58 -13.64 -18.56 9.84
C ARG A 58 -12.29 -17.95 10.20
N VAL A 59 -11.41 -18.70 10.85
CA VAL A 59 -10.03 -18.29 11.10
C VAL A 59 -9.33 -17.96 9.78
N ALA A 60 -9.41 -18.86 8.78
CA ALA A 60 -8.77 -18.66 7.48
C ALA A 60 -9.32 -17.42 6.74
N ALA A 61 -10.62 -17.17 6.82
CA ALA A 61 -11.24 -15.98 6.23
C ALA A 61 -10.72 -14.68 6.88
N VAL A 62 -10.64 -14.65 8.21
CA VAL A 62 -10.12 -13.49 8.96
C VAL A 62 -8.63 -13.28 8.70
N GLU A 63 -7.84 -14.34 8.60
CA GLU A 63 -6.42 -14.26 8.26
C GLU A 63 -6.17 -13.71 6.85
N ALA A 64 -6.99 -14.12 5.88
CA ALA A 64 -6.94 -13.57 4.53
C ALA A 64 -7.25 -12.07 4.52
N GLU A 65 -8.24 -11.63 5.30
CA GLU A 65 -8.61 -10.22 5.43
C GLU A 65 -7.51 -9.40 6.11
N LEU A 66 -6.93 -9.89 7.20
CA LEU A 66 -5.78 -9.26 7.86
C LEU A 66 -4.57 -9.13 6.93
N LYS A 67 -4.31 -10.15 6.10
CA LYS A 67 -3.26 -10.11 5.08
C LYS A 67 -3.55 -9.06 4.00
N ARG A 68 -4.81 -8.94 3.55
CA ARG A 68 -5.26 -7.93 2.58
C ARG A 68 -5.01 -6.50 3.08
N LEU A 69 -5.21 -6.28 4.38
CA LEU A 69 -4.97 -5.00 5.05
C LEU A 69 -3.49 -4.71 5.33
N GLY A 70 -2.58 -5.65 5.04
CA GLY A 70 -1.17 -5.49 5.38
C GLY A 70 -0.91 -5.54 6.88
N ALA A 71 -1.83 -6.12 7.66
CA ALA A 71 -1.70 -6.34 9.10
C ALA A 71 -1.46 -7.85 9.37
N PRO A 72 -0.32 -8.42 8.91
CA PRO A 72 -0.05 -9.82 9.15
C PRO A 72 -0.08 -10.06 10.66
N LEU A 73 -0.61 -11.21 11.05
CA LEU A 73 -0.43 -11.69 12.41
C LEU A 73 1.07 -11.72 12.65
N GLU A 74 1.52 -11.00 13.67
CA GLU A 74 2.88 -11.13 14.19
C GLU A 74 3.08 -12.61 14.45
N ARG A 75 3.72 -13.28 13.49
CA ARG A 75 4.08 -14.68 13.59
C ARG A 75 4.99 -14.67 14.80
N ALA A 76 4.50 -15.21 15.92
CA ALA A 76 5.25 -15.32 17.16
C ALA A 76 6.68 -15.64 16.77
N VAL A 77 7.57 -14.66 16.89
CA VAL A 77 8.97 -14.84 16.54
C VAL A 77 9.41 -15.87 17.56
N THR A 78 9.46 -17.12 17.13
CA THR A 78 10.18 -18.16 17.84
C THR A 78 11.62 -17.69 17.78
N ARG A 79 12.00 -16.83 18.73
CA ARG A 79 13.40 -16.56 19.02
C ARG A 79 14.00 -17.94 19.26
N PRO A 80 14.94 -18.42 18.42
CA PRO A 80 15.65 -19.64 18.77
C PRO A 80 16.27 -19.42 20.16
N PRO A 81 16.30 -20.42 21.05
CA PRO A 81 17.00 -20.26 22.31
C PRO A 81 18.44 -19.87 21.98
N GLU A 82 18.83 -18.67 22.38
CA GLU A 82 20.20 -18.20 22.33
C GLU A 82 20.97 -19.04 23.35
N THR A 83 21.49 -20.18 22.90
CA THR A 83 22.50 -20.92 23.65
C THR A 83 23.81 -20.15 23.49
N ALA A 84 24.19 -19.43 24.55
CA ALA A 84 25.55 -18.94 24.79
C ALA A 84 26.03 -19.53 26.14
#